data_AF-A0A7V2RGN2-F1
#
_entry.id   AF-A0A7V2RGN2-F1
#
_cell.length_a   1.000
_cell.length_b   1.000
_cell.length_c   1.000
_cell.angle_alpha   90.00
_cell.angle_beta   90.00
_cell.angle_gamma   90.00
#
_symmetry.space_group_name_H-M   'P 1'
#
loop_
_entity.id
_entity.type
_entity.pdbx_description
1 polymer ?
#
loop_
_entity_poly.entity_id
_entity_poly.type
_entity_poly.pdbx_seq_one_letter_code
_entity_poly.pdbx_strand_id
1 'polypeptide(L)'
;MFRALIFRGWFPALITAVAVASLVLYDDIAYTISVPVLVAILCIGLVIYMIIARKDELARQAMKISQLTTQFNRRFMGHSSVSIFALIENLFGLEDPKIWEWARACSMSQRIFDTWTTSFVARIESDLRSRRYILFLHTHLNELWAINNHYYEFTEQFYEIARKYEIPRDVINQYNKFAVEYNVFVQNFRDIVTELRNITRTQIEAPGIKFAPELQEPK
;
A
#
# COMPACT_ATOMS: atom_id res chain seq x y z
N MET A 1 17.48 -6.18 20.63
CA MET A 1 18.43 -5.07 20.40
C MET A 1 19.85 -5.58 20.13
N PHE A 2 20.43 -6.42 21.00
CA PHE A 2 21.79 -6.99 20.81
C PHE A 2 22.01 -7.74 19.47
N ARG A 3 21.06 -8.56 19.01
CA ARG A 3 21.16 -9.23 17.70
C ARG A 3 21.21 -8.26 16.50
N ALA A 4 20.53 -7.12 16.59
CA ALA A 4 20.55 -6.11 15.53
C ALA A 4 21.85 -5.29 15.55
N LEU A 5 22.39 -5.04 16.75
CA LEU A 5 23.69 -4.38 16.93
C LEU A 5 24.84 -5.28 16.43
N ILE A 6 24.77 -6.59 16.71
CA ILE A 6 25.68 -7.60 16.19
C ILE A 6 25.63 -7.68 14.66
N PHE A 7 24.44 -7.71 14.05
CA PHE A 7 24.32 -7.76 12.59
C PHE A 7 24.71 -6.46 11.88
N ARG A 8 24.54 -5.30 12.52
CA ARG A 8 24.80 -3.98 11.89
C ARG A 8 26.22 -3.47 12.14
N GLY A 9 26.90 -3.96 13.19
CA GLY A 9 28.21 -3.45 13.64
C GLY A 9 29.36 -4.46 13.63
N TRP A 10 29.13 -5.74 13.30
CA TRP A 10 30.23 -6.73 13.21
C TRP A 10 31.23 -6.40 12.13
N PHE A 11 30.79 -5.79 11.04
CA PHE A 11 31.63 -5.57 9.88
C PHE A 11 32.74 -4.53 10.12
N PRO A 12 32.44 -3.33 10.65
CA PRO A 12 33.47 -2.38 11.05
C PRO A 12 34.37 -2.93 12.17
N ALA A 13 33.80 -3.63 13.15
CA ALA A 13 34.57 -4.22 14.25
C ALA A 13 35.56 -5.29 13.75
N LEU A 14 35.16 -6.10 12.77
CA LEU A 14 36.01 -7.15 12.17
C LEU A 14 37.09 -6.55 11.27
N ILE A 15 36.78 -5.48 10.52
CA ILE A 15 37.78 -4.68 9.79
C ILE A 15 38.81 -4.08 10.78
N THR A 16 38.35 -3.48 11.87
CA THR A 16 39.24 -2.90 12.90
C THR A 16 40.09 -3.98 13.57
N ALA A 17 39.51 -5.14 13.90
CA ALA A 17 40.23 -6.24 14.53
C ALA A 17 41.30 -6.82 13.59
N VAL A 18 40.99 -7.04 12.31
CA VAL A 18 41.95 -7.52 11.30
C VAL A 18 43.04 -6.49 11.05
N ALA A 19 42.68 -5.19 10.97
CA ALA A 19 43.66 -4.12 10.79
C ALA A 19 44.63 -4.02 11.98
N VAL A 20 44.13 -4.11 13.22
CA VAL A 20 44.97 -4.11 14.42
C VAL A 20 45.84 -5.37 14.49
N ALA A 21 45.31 -6.55 14.17
CA ALA A 21 46.09 -7.79 14.15
C ALA A 21 47.19 -7.79 13.08
N SER A 22 46.93 -7.25 11.89
CA SER A 22 47.95 -7.08 10.85
C SER A 22 49.05 -6.06 11.22
N LEU A 23 48.73 -5.10 12.09
CA LEU A 23 49.69 -4.12 12.59
C LEU A 23 50.58 -4.70 13.70
N VAL A 24 50.02 -5.59 14.52
CA VAL A 24 50.75 -6.30 15.60
C VAL A 24 51.61 -7.45 15.06
N LEU A 25 51.16 -8.15 14.01
CA LEU A 25 51.85 -9.29 13.38
C LEU A 25 52.57 -8.89 12.08
N TYR A 26 53.05 -7.66 12.02
CA TYR A 26 53.64 -7.06 10.81
C TYR A 26 54.83 -7.86 10.24
N ASP A 27 55.60 -8.54 11.09
CA ASP A 27 56.74 -9.36 10.67
C ASP A 27 56.33 -10.70 10.03
N ASP A 28 55.15 -11.24 10.36
CA ASP A 28 54.69 -12.55 9.87
C ASP A 28 53.71 -12.45 8.69
N ILE A 29 53.00 -11.33 8.55
CA ILE A 29 51.93 -11.17 7.56
C ILE A 29 52.29 -10.05 6.59
N ALA A 30 52.70 -10.43 5.38
CA ALA A 30 52.99 -9.48 4.32
C ALA A 30 51.77 -8.58 4.01
N TYR A 31 52.03 -7.29 3.85
CA TYR A 31 51.03 -6.26 3.49
C TYR A 31 50.26 -6.59 2.20
N THR A 32 50.88 -7.36 1.30
CA THR A 32 50.28 -7.88 0.07
C THR A 32 49.11 -8.84 0.30
N ILE A 33 48.98 -9.44 1.49
CA ILE A 33 47.90 -10.37 1.84
C ILE A 33 46.84 -9.68 2.70
N SER A 34 47.23 -8.80 3.64
CA SER A 34 46.28 -8.15 4.56
C SER A 34 45.38 -7.13 3.86
N VAL A 35 45.90 -6.34 2.92
CA VAL A 35 45.10 -5.34 2.19
C VAL A 35 44.00 -5.96 1.34
N PRO A 36 44.26 -6.97 0.49
CA PRO A 36 43.19 -7.62 -0.28
C PRO A 36 42.11 -8.25 0.60
N VAL A 37 42.50 -8.82 1.75
CA VAL A 37 41.55 -9.42 2.71
C VAL A 37 40.64 -8.35 3.32
N LEU A 38 41.20 -7.21 3.74
CA LEU A 38 40.41 -6.08 4.25
C LEU A 38 39.46 -5.50 3.19
N VAL A 39 39.91 -5.39 1.94
CA VAL A 39 39.07 -4.93 0.82
C VAL A 39 37.95 -5.93 0.53
N ALA A 40 38.25 -7.23 0.48
CA ALA A 40 37.26 -8.29 0.24
C ALA A 40 36.20 -8.31 1.34
N ILE A 41 36.63 -8.20 2.61
CA ILE A 41 35.76 -7.99 3.75
C ILE A 41 34.91 -6.75 3.45
N LEU A 42 35.47 -5.55 3.32
CA LEU A 42 34.70 -4.31 3.10
C LEU A 42 33.61 -4.45 2.02
N CYS A 43 33.93 -5.06 0.87
CA CYS A 43 32.98 -5.34 -0.21
C CYS A 43 31.81 -6.22 0.24
N ILE A 44 32.08 -7.32 0.93
CA ILE A 44 31.02 -8.20 1.49
C ILE A 44 30.14 -7.42 2.47
N GLY A 45 30.74 -6.60 3.32
CA GLY A 45 30.02 -5.78 4.30
C GLY A 45 29.09 -4.78 3.66
N LEU A 46 29.56 -4.09 2.61
CA LEU A 46 28.75 -3.18 1.82
C LEU A 46 27.57 -3.89 1.15
N VAL A 47 27.79 -5.08 0.59
CA VAL A 47 26.72 -5.88 -0.02
C VAL A 47 25.67 -6.28 1.02
N ILE A 48 26.08 -6.78 2.17
CA ILE A 48 25.15 -7.14 3.26
C ILE A 48 24.39 -5.90 3.74
N TYR A 49 25.07 -4.78 3.94
CA TYR A 49 24.45 -3.53 4.35
C TYR A 49 23.41 -3.05 3.34
N MET A 50 23.73 -3.09 2.04
CA MET A 50 22.78 -2.74 0.97
C MET A 50 21.55 -3.66 0.99
N ILE A 51 21.72 -4.97 1.20
CA ILE A 51 20.61 -5.92 1.29
C ILE A 51 19.72 -5.60 2.50
N ILE A 52 20.30 -5.32 3.66
CA ILE A 52 19.55 -4.99 4.88
C ILE A 52 18.79 -3.67 4.70
N ALA A 53 19.45 -2.63 4.21
CA ALA A 53 18.81 -1.34 3.95
C ALA A 53 17.62 -1.48 2.99
N ARG A 54 17.76 -2.30 1.93
CA ARG A 54 16.67 -2.60 1.01
C ARG A 54 15.53 -3.36 1.68
N LYS A 55 15.81 -4.33 2.56
CA LYS A 55 14.77 -5.04 3.32
C LYS A 55 14.00 -4.11 4.25
N ASP A 56 14.69 -3.22 4.95
CA ASP A 56 14.08 -2.24 5.87
C ASP A 56 13.21 -1.22 5.11
N GLU A 57 13.62 -0.82 3.90
CA GLU A 57 12.81 0.02 3.02
C GLU A 57 11.54 -0.70 2.56
N LEU A 58 11.65 -1.95 2.07
CA LEU A 58 10.49 -2.76 1.67
C LEU A 58 9.53 -3.02 2.84
N ALA A 59 10.06 -3.18 4.06
CA ALA A 59 9.25 -3.31 5.27
C ALA A 59 8.42 -2.07 5.56
N ARG A 60 9.00 -0.88 5.39
CA ARG A 60 8.27 0.38 5.54
C ARG A 60 7.17 0.52 4.50
N GLN A 61 7.43 0.17 3.25
CA GLN A 61 6.40 0.18 2.20
C GLN A 61 5.26 -0.81 2.49
N ALA A 62 5.58 -2.01 2.95
CA ALA A 62 4.57 -2.99 3.36
C ALA A 62 3.67 -2.46 4.48
N MET A 63 4.26 -1.76 5.46
CA MET A 63 3.50 -1.14 6.54
C MET A 63 2.57 -0.03 6.03
N LYS A 64 3.04 0.81 5.10
CA LYS A 64 2.21 1.84 4.45
C LYS A 64 1.02 1.22 3.71
N ILE A 65 1.24 0.16 2.94
CA ILE A 65 0.15 -0.57 2.24
C ILE A 65 -0.86 -1.12 3.25
N SER A 66 -0.40 -1.72 4.35
CA SER A 66 -1.32 -2.22 5.38
C SER A 66 -2.14 -1.11 6.01
N GLN A 67 -1.52 0.02 6.37
CA GLN A 67 -2.22 1.18 6.90
C GLN A 67 -3.29 1.68 5.93
N LEU A 68 -2.93 1.75 4.65
CA LEU A 68 -3.82 2.16 3.59
C LEU A 68 -5.00 1.19 3.41
N THR A 69 -4.77 -0.13 3.41
CA THR A 69 -5.84 -1.13 3.36
C THR A 69 -6.77 -1.02 4.56
N THR A 70 -6.22 -0.88 5.77
CA THR A 70 -7.03 -0.71 6.99
C THR A 70 -7.84 0.60 6.93
N GLN A 71 -7.24 1.68 6.43
CA GLN A 71 -7.93 2.94 6.21
C GLN A 71 -9.09 2.77 5.23
N PHE A 72 -8.85 2.09 4.09
CA PHE A 72 -9.87 1.81 3.09
C PHE A 72 -11.04 1.06 3.70
N ASN A 73 -10.76 -0.07 4.37
CA ASN A 73 -11.77 -0.90 4.98
C ASN A 73 -12.60 -0.12 6.02
N ARG A 74 -11.95 0.67 6.88
CA ARG A 74 -12.63 1.45 7.90
C ARG A 74 -13.50 2.59 7.33
N ARG A 75 -13.08 3.21 6.24
CA ARG A 75 -13.73 4.42 5.69
C ARG A 75 -14.76 4.14 4.61
N PHE A 76 -14.57 3.08 3.82
CA PHE A 76 -15.34 2.87 2.61
C PHE A 76 -16.15 1.56 2.61
N MET A 77 -15.91 0.67 3.57
CA MET A 77 -16.61 -0.61 3.71
C MET A 77 -17.50 -0.65 4.96
N GLY A 78 -18.32 -1.69 5.07
CA GLY A 78 -19.23 -1.94 6.19
C GLY A 78 -20.32 -0.87 6.32
N HIS A 79 -20.61 -0.46 7.56
CA HIS A 79 -21.63 0.54 7.88
C HIS A 79 -21.13 1.99 7.78
N SER A 80 -20.08 2.26 7.00
CA SER A 80 -19.58 3.62 6.84
C SER A 80 -20.59 4.48 6.06
N SER A 81 -20.96 5.62 6.64
CA SER A 81 -21.81 6.63 6.00
C SER A 81 -21.12 7.36 4.85
N VAL A 82 -19.81 7.18 4.70
CA VAL A 82 -19.00 7.76 3.60
C VAL A 82 -18.71 6.70 2.53
N SER A 83 -19.31 5.51 2.60
CA SER A 83 -19.16 4.51 1.55
C SER A 83 -20.00 4.86 0.32
N ILE A 84 -19.51 4.52 -0.88
CA ILE A 84 -20.31 4.61 -2.11
C ILE A 84 -21.60 3.79 -2.00
N PHE A 85 -21.57 2.66 -1.29
CA PHE A 85 -22.76 1.82 -1.09
C PHE A 85 -23.82 2.52 -0.23
N ALA A 86 -23.44 3.24 0.82
CA ALA A 86 -24.37 4.06 1.60
C ALA A 86 -24.97 5.20 0.76
N LEU A 87 -24.18 5.81 -0.13
CA LEU A 87 -24.69 6.82 -1.07
C LEU A 87 -25.69 6.21 -2.07
N ILE A 88 -25.42 5.00 -2.56
CA ILE A 88 -26.33 4.26 -3.44
C ILE A 88 -27.64 3.92 -2.72
N GLU A 89 -27.60 3.55 -1.44
CA GLU A 89 -28.82 3.31 -0.65
C GLU A 89 -29.70 4.55 -0.55
N ASN A 90 -29.12 5.75 -0.48
CA ASN A 90 -29.90 7.00 -0.47
C ASN A 90 -30.67 7.24 -1.79
N LEU A 91 -30.32 6.54 -2.88
CA LEU A 91 -31.03 6.64 -4.17
C LEU A 91 -32.34 5.84 -4.19
N PHE A 92 -32.62 5.00 -3.19
CA PHE A 92 -33.93 4.35 -3.07
C PHE A 92 -35.08 5.35 -2.89
N GLY A 93 -34.80 6.61 -2.54
CA GLY A 93 -35.79 7.69 -2.52
C GLY A 93 -36.27 8.13 -3.92
N LEU A 94 -35.57 7.75 -5.00
CA LEU A 94 -35.98 8.04 -6.37
C LEU A 94 -36.97 6.96 -6.83
N GLU A 95 -38.18 7.35 -7.26
CA GLU A 95 -39.23 6.42 -7.73
C GLU A 95 -38.96 5.87 -9.16
N ASP A 96 -37.71 5.62 -9.53
CA ASP A 96 -37.35 4.99 -10.81
C ASP A 96 -37.05 3.48 -10.63
N PRO A 97 -37.83 2.58 -11.25
CA PRO A 97 -37.64 1.14 -11.15
C PRO A 97 -36.24 0.65 -11.58
N LYS A 98 -35.61 1.30 -12.55
CA LYS A 98 -34.27 0.92 -13.04
C LYS A 98 -33.19 1.25 -12.02
N ILE A 99 -33.29 2.40 -11.36
CA ILE A 99 -32.36 2.79 -10.29
C ILE A 99 -32.51 1.85 -9.11
N TRP A 100 -33.74 1.46 -8.76
CA TRP A 100 -34.00 0.50 -7.69
C TRP A 100 -33.39 -0.88 -7.95
N GLU A 101 -33.55 -1.40 -9.17
CA GLU A 101 -32.97 -2.70 -9.54
C GLU A 101 -31.44 -2.66 -9.48
N TRP A 102 -30.83 -1.59 -10.01
CA TRP A 102 -29.38 -1.38 -9.93
C TRP A 102 -28.90 -1.23 -8.49
N ALA A 103 -29.54 -0.39 -7.66
CA ALA A 103 -29.17 -0.19 -6.26
C ALA A 103 -29.29 -1.48 -5.44
N ARG A 104 -30.32 -2.30 -5.73
CA ARG A 104 -30.46 -3.64 -5.14
C ARG A 104 -29.32 -4.58 -5.54
N ALA A 105 -28.88 -4.56 -6.80
CA ALA A 105 -27.72 -5.33 -7.23
C ALA A 105 -26.44 -4.88 -6.51
N CYS A 106 -26.25 -3.56 -6.34
CA CYS A 106 -25.13 -2.99 -5.58
C CYS A 106 -25.12 -3.42 -4.11
N SER A 107 -26.27 -3.60 -3.46
CA SER A 107 -26.34 -4.13 -2.09
C SER A 107 -25.76 -5.55 -1.96
N MET A 108 -25.93 -6.40 -2.98
CA MET A 108 -25.28 -7.72 -3.00
C MET A 108 -23.77 -7.59 -3.21
N SER A 109 -23.34 -6.69 -4.10
CA SER A 109 -21.92 -6.39 -4.32
C SER A 109 -21.24 -5.84 -3.06
N GLN A 110 -21.92 -5.02 -2.26
CA GLN A 110 -21.42 -4.50 -0.98
C GLN A 110 -21.01 -5.64 -0.04
N ARG A 111 -21.84 -6.67 0.11
CA ARG A 111 -21.54 -7.82 0.98
C ARG A 111 -20.29 -8.59 0.53
N ILE A 112 -20.12 -8.74 -0.79
CA ILE A 112 -18.95 -9.38 -1.38
C ILE A 112 -17.71 -8.53 -1.08
N PHE A 113 -17.81 -7.21 -1.26
CA PHE A 113 -16.75 -6.26 -0.96
C PHE A 113 -16.36 -6.26 0.51
N ASP A 114 -17.32 -6.21 1.43
CA ASP A 114 -17.08 -6.25 2.87
C ASP A 114 -16.34 -7.53 3.27
N THR A 115 -16.75 -8.67 2.72
CA THR A 115 -16.12 -9.96 2.97
C THR A 115 -14.71 -10.00 2.39
N TRP A 116 -14.53 -9.54 1.15
CA TRP A 116 -13.25 -9.52 0.46
C TRP A 116 -12.24 -8.62 1.20
N THR A 117 -12.62 -7.38 1.49
CA THR A 117 -11.76 -6.40 2.18
C THR A 117 -11.44 -6.80 3.61
N THR A 118 -12.40 -7.33 4.37
CA THR A 118 -12.15 -7.85 5.72
C THR A 118 -11.18 -9.02 5.69
N SER A 119 -11.37 -9.96 4.75
CA SER A 119 -10.46 -11.10 4.58
C SER A 119 -9.06 -10.65 4.16
N PHE A 120 -8.98 -9.65 3.29
CA PHE A 120 -7.72 -9.07 2.83
C PHE A 120 -6.95 -8.38 3.95
N VAL A 121 -7.63 -7.57 4.77
CA VAL A 121 -7.04 -6.94 5.97
C VAL A 121 -6.48 -8.01 6.92
N ALA A 122 -7.25 -9.06 7.20
CA ALA A 122 -6.82 -10.15 8.09
C ALA A 122 -5.57 -10.87 7.56
N ARG A 123 -5.48 -11.10 6.24
CA ARG A 123 -4.28 -11.70 5.62
C ARG A 123 -3.06 -10.80 5.72
N ILE A 124 -3.21 -9.51 5.41
CA ILE A 124 -2.12 -8.54 5.52
C ILE A 124 -1.60 -8.49 6.97
N GLU A 125 -2.48 -8.45 7.96
CA GLU A 125 -2.10 -8.40 9.37
C GLU A 125 -1.34 -9.66 9.79
N SER A 126 -1.81 -10.84 9.37
CA SER A 126 -1.12 -12.12 9.58
C SER A 126 0.27 -12.15 8.94
N ASP A 127 0.40 -11.67 7.71
CA ASP A 127 1.66 -11.67 6.96
C ASP A 127 2.68 -10.64 7.48
N LEU A 128 2.20 -9.51 8.00
CA LEU A 128 3.02 -8.57 8.74
C LEU A 128 3.58 -9.21 10.02
N ARG A 129 2.73 -9.91 10.79
CA ARG A 129 3.14 -10.59 12.02
C ARG A 129 4.17 -11.70 11.74
N SER A 130 4.03 -12.42 10.64
CA SER A 130 4.94 -13.50 10.25
C SER A 130 6.26 -13.00 9.63
N ARG A 131 6.42 -11.68 9.42
CA ARG A 131 7.57 -11.04 8.73
C ARG A 131 7.81 -11.56 7.30
N ARG A 132 6.81 -12.20 6.68
CA ARG A 132 6.86 -12.68 5.29
C ARG A 132 6.40 -11.61 4.29
N TYR A 133 6.15 -10.39 4.75
CA TYR A 133 5.60 -9.28 3.96
C TYR A 133 6.36 -8.96 2.67
N ILE A 134 7.69 -9.15 2.61
CA ILE A 134 8.47 -8.91 1.39
C ILE A 134 8.04 -9.86 0.26
N LEU A 135 7.69 -11.10 0.59
CA LEU A 135 7.28 -12.11 -0.38
C LEU A 135 5.90 -11.81 -0.97
N PHE A 136 5.00 -11.25 -0.15
CA PHE A 136 3.61 -11.00 -0.55
C PHE A 136 3.32 -9.55 -0.92
N LEU A 137 4.31 -8.67 -0.87
CA LEU A 137 4.14 -7.23 -1.12
C LEU A 137 3.51 -6.95 -2.49
N HIS A 138 3.97 -7.67 -3.51
CA HIS A 138 3.43 -7.54 -4.87
C HIS A 138 1.99 -8.05 -4.95
N THR A 139 1.69 -9.18 -4.33
CA THR A 139 0.33 -9.75 -4.26
C THR A 139 -0.63 -8.81 -3.54
N HIS A 140 -0.23 -8.28 -2.38
CA HIS A 140 -1.04 -7.32 -1.64
C HIS A 140 -1.29 -6.03 -2.40
N LEU A 141 -0.28 -5.53 -3.11
CA LEU A 141 -0.44 -4.35 -3.94
C LEU A 141 -1.45 -4.59 -5.07
N ASN A 142 -1.31 -5.71 -5.79
CA ASN A 142 -2.21 -6.05 -6.89
C ASN A 142 -3.64 -6.28 -6.41
N GLU A 143 -3.82 -6.90 -5.24
CA GLU A 143 -5.14 -7.12 -4.67
C GLU A 143 -5.79 -5.82 -4.20
N LEU A 144 -5.06 -4.94 -3.50
CA LEU A 144 -5.57 -3.62 -3.12
C LEU A 144 -5.93 -2.80 -4.37
N TRP A 145 -5.14 -2.92 -5.43
CA TRP A 145 -5.46 -2.28 -6.70
C TRP A 145 -6.76 -2.82 -7.31
N ALA A 146 -6.95 -4.13 -7.35
CA ALA A 146 -8.17 -4.75 -7.87
C ALA A 146 -9.41 -4.29 -7.07
N ILE A 147 -9.31 -4.27 -5.73
CA ILE A 147 -10.35 -3.75 -4.84
C ILE A 147 -10.66 -2.29 -5.21
N ASN A 148 -9.65 -1.45 -5.34
CA ASN A 148 -9.85 -0.03 -5.66
C ASN A 148 -10.49 0.18 -7.05
N ASN A 149 -10.06 -0.57 -8.06
CA ASN A 149 -10.63 -0.47 -9.41
C ASN A 149 -12.10 -0.86 -9.43
N HIS A 150 -12.45 -2.02 -8.85
CA HIS A 150 -13.85 -2.45 -8.80
C HIS A 150 -14.70 -1.52 -7.93
N TYR A 151 -14.12 -0.95 -6.87
CA TYR A 151 -14.82 0.05 -6.06
C TYR A 151 -15.09 1.35 -6.86
N TYR A 152 -14.13 1.76 -7.69
CA TYR A 152 -14.29 2.90 -8.59
C TYR A 152 -15.39 2.68 -9.62
N GLU A 153 -15.62 1.46 -10.11
CA GLU A 153 -16.71 1.16 -11.06
C GLU A 153 -18.07 1.57 -10.49
N PHE A 154 -18.34 1.32 -9.21
CA PHE A 154 -19.57 1.78 -8.55
C PHE A 154 -19.62 3.30 -8.41
N THR A 155 -18.46 3.93 -8.18
CA THR A 155 -18.35 5.39 -8.09
C THR A 155 -18.67 6.06 -9.42
N GLU A 156 -18.17 5.49 -10.52
CA GLU A 156 -18.43 5.94 -11.89
C GLU A 156 -19.91 5.75 -12.25
N GLN A 157 -20.49 4.58 -11.95
CA GLN A 157 -21.92 4.32 -12.17
C GLN A 157 -22.82 5.29 -11.38
N PHE A 158 -22.51 5.53 -10.10
CA PHE A 158 -23.24 6.50 -9.29
C PHE A 158 -23.16 7.90 -9.91
N TYR A 159 -21.96 8.33 -10.32
CA TYR A 159 -21.77 9.63 -10.97
C TYR A 159 -22.59 9.76 -12.26
N GLU A 160 -22.65 8.71 -13.09
CA GLU A 160 -23.46 8.71 -14.30
C GLU A 160 -24.96 8.83 -14.01
N ILE A 161 -25.45 8.15 -12.97
CA ILE A 161 -26.84 8.25 -12.52
C ILE A 161 -27.11 9.66 -12.00
N ALA A 162 -26.21 10.21 -11.19
CA ALA A 162 -26.32 11.56 -10.66
C ALA A 162 -26.35 12.67 -11.72
N ARG A 163 -25.76 12.42 -12.89
CA ARG A 163 -25.86 13.35 -14.02
C ARG A 163 -27.14 13.21 -14.84
N LYS A 164 -27.78 12.04 -14.81
CA LYS A 164 -28.96 11.74 -15.63
C LYS A 164 -30.27 12.02 -14.88
N TYR A 165 -30.25 11.95 -13.56
CA TYR A 165 -31.44 12.09 -12.70
C TYR A 165 -31.29 13.26 -11.73
N GLU A 166 -32.41 13.89 -11.37
CA GLU A 166 -32.42 14.90 -10.31
C GLU A 166 -32.27 14.22 -8.95
N ILE A 167 -31.08 14.34 -8.38
CA ILE A 167 -30.76 13.81 -7.05
C ILE A 167 -30.93 14.91 -5.99
N PRO A 168 -31.46 14.59 -4.80
CA PRO A 168 -31.49 15.51 -3.66
C PRO A 168 -30.12 16.14 -3.33
N ARG A 169 -30.12 17.43 -2.97
CA ARG A 169 -28.89 18.19 -2.69
C ARG A 169 -28.04 17.62 -1.56
N ASP A 170 -28.67 17.04 -0.55
CA ASP A 170 -27.99 16.38 0.56
C ASP A 170 -27.16 15.18 0.09
N VAL A 171 -27.66 14.40 -0.86
CA VAL A 171 -26.94 13.26 -1.45
C VAL A 171 -25.76 13.74 -2.30
N ILE A 172 -25.93 14.83 -3.06
CA ILE A 172 -24.83 15.47 -3.81
C ILE A 172 -23.72 15.93 -2.86
N ASN A 173 -24.07 16.59 -1.76
CA ASN A 173 -23.10 17.06 -0.78
C ASN A 173 -22.35 15.90 -0.09
N GLN A 174 -23.06 14.82 0.24
CA GLN A 174 -22.43 13.61 0.78
C GLN A 174 -21.49 12.95 -0.24
N TYR A 175 -21.89 12.89 -1.51
CA TYR A 175 -21.02 12.38 -2.58
C TYR A 175 -19.77 13.22 -2.76
N ASN A 176 -19.87 14.55 -2.77
CA ASN A 176 -18.70 15.42 -2.91
C ASN A 176 -17.72 15.24 -1.73
N LYS A 177 -18.24 15.07 -0.51
CA LYS A 177 -17.40 14.71 0.64
C LYS A 177 -16.71 13.36 0.45
N PHE A 178 -17.45 12.35 -0.02
CA PHE A 178 -16.87 11.05 -0.37
C PHE A 178 -15.78 11.18 -1.45
N ALA A 179 -16.03 11.93 -2.52
CA ALA A 179 -15.10 12.12 -3.63
C ALA A 179 -13.78 12.73 -3.13
N VAL A 180 -13.82 13.72 -2.25
CA VAL A 180 -12.63 14.30 -1.62
C VAL A 180 -11.88 13.25 -0.79
N GLU A 181 -12.56 12.51 0.10
CA GLU A 181 -11.93 11.49 0.94
C GLU A 181 -11.33 10.34 0.09
N TYR A 182 -12.03 9.91 -0.96
CA TYR A 182 -11.60 8.87 -1.89
C TYR A 182 -10.40 9.33 -2.71
N ASN A 183 -10.40 10.56 -3.21
CA ASN A 183 -9.30 11.11 -4.00
C ASN A 183 -8.02 11.26 -3.18
N VAL A 184 -8.13 11.61 -1.90
CA VAL A 184 -6.97 11.61 -0.96
C VAL A 184 -6.43 10.19 -0.78
N PHE A 185 -7.30 9.20 -0.61
CA PHE A 185 -6.90 7.80 -0.52
C PHE A 185 -6.16 7.33 -1.80
N VAL A 186 -6.75 7.61 -2.96
CA VAL A 186 -6.20 7.28 -4.27
C VAL A 186 -4.82 7.92 -4.49
N GLN A 187 -4.66 9.18 -4.08
CA GLN A 187 -3.38 9.86 -4.19
C GLN A 187 -2.31 9.19 -3.31
N ASN A 188 -2.64 8.88 -2.05
CA ASN A 188 -1.73 8.16 -1.17
C ASN A 188 -1.36 6.78 -1.72
N PHE A 189 -2.31 6.08 -2.33
CA PHE A 189 -2.06 4.80 -3.00
C PHE A 189 -1.07 4.95 -4.16
N ARG A 190 -1.29 5.96 -5.01
CA ARG A 190 -0.41 6.27 -6.15
C ARG A 190 1.01 6.58 -5.70
N ASP A 191 1.16 7.35 -4.63
CA ASP A 191 2.45 7.74 -4.09
C ASP A 191 3.23 6.53 -3.56
N ILE A 192 2.56 5.63 -2.85
CA ILE A 192 3.14 4.36 -2.38
C ILE A 192 3.58 3.48 -3.56
N VAL A 193 2.75 3.33 -4.60
CA VAL A 193 3.15 2.55 -5.79
C VAL A 193 4.37 3.17 -6.48
N THR A 194 4.40 4.49 -6.60
CA THR A 194 5.51 5.21 -7.23
C THR A 194 6.81 5.02 -6.45
N GLU A 195 6.74 5.13 -5.12
CA GLU A 195 7.86 4.89 -4.21
C GLU A 195 8.35 3.44 -4.32
N LEU A 196 7.42 2.48 -4.31
CA LEU A 196 7.72 1.05 -4.45
C LEU A 196 8.44 0.75 -5.77
N ARG A 197 7.95 1.31 -6.89
CA ARG A 197 8.56 1.16 -8.23
C ARG A 197 10.01 1.65 -8.24
N ASN A 198 10.29 2.77 -7.58
CA ASN A 198 11.64 3.32 -7.45
C ASN A 198 12.58 2.38 -6.66
N ILE A 199 12.05 1.72 -5.62
CA ILE A 199 12.81 0.82 -4.74
C ILE A 199 13.07 -0.54 -5.40
N THR A 200 12.09 -1.09 -6.11
CA THR A 200 12.19 -2.43 -6.68
C THR A 200 12.88 -2.43 -8.04
N ARG A 201 12.94 -1.28 -8.76
CA ARG A 201 13.35 -1.19 -10.18
C ARG A 201 12.59 -2.18 -11.07
N THR A 202 11.47 -2.71 -10.61
CA THR A 202 10.64 -3.67 -11.33
C THR A 202 9.62 -2.92 -12.18
N GLN A 203 9.18 -3.55 -13.26
CA GLN A 203 8.04 -3.13 -14.08
C GLN A 203 6.72 -3.31 -13.32
N ILE A 204 6.60 -2.70 -12.14
CA ILE A 204 5.28 -2.49 -11.54
C ILE A 204 4.68 -1.38 -12.40
N GLU A 205 3.83 -1.76 -13.35
CA GLU A 205 3.00 -0.81 -14.06
C GLU A 205 2.26 0.01 -13.00
N ALA A 206 2.38 1.33 -13.09
CA ALA A 206 1.60 2.18 -12.22
C ALA A 206 0.14 1.90 -12.56
N PRO A 207 -0.66 1.42 -11.59
CA PRO A 207 -2.06 1.19 -11.83
C PRO A 207 -2.68 2.48 -12.38
N GLY A 208 -3.56 2.36 -13.37
CA GLY A 208 -4.38 3.47 -13.84
C GLY A 208 -5.37 3.86 -12.76
N ILE A 209 -4.91 4.54 -11.71
CA ILE A 209 -5.75 4.92 -10.59
C ILE A 209 -6.61 6.11 -11.03
N LYS A 210 -7.92 5.94 -10.95
CA LYS A 210 -8.91 6.92 -11.35
C LYS A 210 -9.40 7.71 -10.14
N PHE A 211 -9.65 9.00 -10.34
CA PHE A 211 -10.18 9.90 -9.32
C PHE A 211 -11.70 10.01 -9.49
N ALA A 212 -12.41 10.06 -8.36
CA ALA A 212 -13.84 10.34 -8.36
C ALA A 212 -14.08 11.81 -8.77
N PRO A 213 -14.88 12.07 -9.82
CA PRO A 213 -15.25 13.43 -10.19
C PRO A 213 -16.18 14.05 -9.14
N GLU A 214 -16.14 15.37 -8.96
CA GLU A 214 -17.11 16.08 -8.12
C GLU A 214 -18.39 16.39 -8.92
N LEU A 215 -19.54 16.37 -8.24
CA LEU A 215 -20.82 16.78 -8.81
C LEU A 215 -21.00 18.29 -8.63
N GLN A 216 -21.32 18.98 -9.72
CA GLN A 216 -21.68 20.41 -9.66
C GLN A 216 -23.03 20.57 -8.97
N GLU A 217 -23.15 21.56 -8.09
CA GLU A 217 -24.44 21.90 -7.48
C GLU A 217 -25.43 22.32 -8.59
N PRO A 218 -26.66 21.81 -8.59
CA PRO A 218 -27.69 22.29 -9.50
C PRO A 218 -27.99 23.76 -9.18
N LYS A 219 -27.78 24.63 -10.19
CA LYS A 219 -28.09 26.06 -10.15
C LYS A 219 -29.51 26.34 -9.70
#